data_AF-A0A9E6AMD5-F1
#
_entry.id   AF-A0A9E6AMD5-F1
#
_cell.length_a   1.000
_cell.length_b   1.000
_cell.length_c   1.000
_cell.angle_alpha   90.00
_cell.angle_beta   90.00
_cell.angle_gamma   90.00
#
_symmetry.space_group_name_H-M   'P 1'
#
loop_
_entity.id
_entity.type
_entity.pdbx_description
1 polymer ?
#
loop_
_entity_poly.entity_id
_entity_poly.type
_entity_poly.pdbx_seq_one_letter_code
_entity_poly.pdbx_strand_id
1 'polypeptide(L)'
;MNAQVLIPIPIGPNSQDEPTLHKEFDGTWVRDLPNPNANQGPMTPAGSMSFMGMSSAITINYEDVTTNADFGFDDSTIYSGGQTIGELRRETLESVVTKIESYLNAPGDLSIDVQLSTNLPGSGTLASAAPRMQAGTGYQKGHPFRHLVEGIDYNTGTGDMVVTVNFGRTWESDENATVGGSEFDLYSVLLHELTHGLGIMSTTDANGDGPVENVNTRSLFDSYLYFSTTQLFPSDGSFAGTTANLTSTSVRFQGSYATAEYGSYPWIYSPSPFNDGSSIGHWNGSVHFTAVMQHSIGTGVTRRELLSFEQEALKDLGYNVTTAVPTAADDYISVANGETIRFYFSANDSLHYPDQSSRGFIVNPTHGTMTQSAWTNGTEYAFEYNNDGLGTSTTDSMTYEVCDYNFPSLCARATVYFTICIDSLTCTGNGSCQSDETCQCDTGYSGSSCDSCDSNYFDYPNCSFCTAEASCNNNGTCDTSDGSCDCSTGFDGSDCSSCDSNYFGYPSCTYCTSAATCNSHGSCETGDGSCDCSTGFADPDCGTCDTDYYDYPNCDYCEATTTCSDHGDCALSGDCTCDTGFTGADCGTCDANYFNYPNCDYCLAATTCNDNGTCVPADG
;
A
#
# COMPACT_ATOMS: atom_id res chain seq x y z
N MET A 1 -68.78 -5.07 11.16
CA MET A 1 -69.31 -3.90 10.43
C MET A 1 -68.34 -3.61 9.30
N ASN A 2 -68.82 -3.57 8.06
CA ASN A 2 -68.05 -3.14 6.89
C ASN A 2 -67.65 -1.66 7.03
N ALA A 3 -66.46 -1.30 6.54
CA ALA A 3 -66.26 -0.10 5.74
C ALA A 3 -64.94 -0.18 4.96
N GLN A 4 -65.04 -0.38 3.64
CA GLN A 4 -64.09 0.15 2.66
C GLN A 4 -64.38 1.63 2.44
N VAL A 5 -63.34 2.46 2.23
CA VAL A 5 -63.39 3.68 1.39
C VAL A 5 -62.05 3.82 0.67
N LEU A 6 -62.12 4.29 -0.58
CA LEU A 6 -61.13 4.22 -1.67
C LEU A 6 -60.81 5.65 -2.21
N ILE A 7 -59.56 5.86 -2.69
CA ILE A 7 -58.98 6.82 -3.72
C ILE A 7 -58.95 8.36 -3.41
N PRO A 8 -58.08 9.24 -4.00
CA PRO A 8 -57.03 9.08 -5.05
C PRO A 8 -55.69 9.90 -5.01
N ILE A 9 -54.83 9.60 -6.00
CA ILE A 9 -53.50 10.19 -6.38
C ILE A 9 -53.61 11.58 -7.04
N PRO A 10 -52.55 12.43 -6.99
CA PRO A 10 -52.08 13.18 -8.17
C PRO A 10 -50.54 13.15 -8.42
N ILE A 11 -50.13 13.49 -9.67
CA ILE A 11 -48.81 13.28 -10.31
C ILE A 11 -48.03 14.60 -10.53
N GLY A 12 -46.69 14.55 -10.44
CA GLY A 12 -45.68 15.27 -11.30
C GLY A 12 -44.69 16.23 -10.59
N PRO A 13 -43.55 16.70 -11.20
CA PRO A 13 -42.72 16.16 -12.31
C PRO A 13 -41.14 16.27 -12.15
N ASN A 14 -40.38 15.51 -12.98
CA ASN A 14 -39.02 15.69 -13.58
C ASN A 14 -37.69 15.94 -12.79
N SER A 15 -36.68 15.07 -13.01
CA SER A 15 -35.34 15.31 -13.67
C SER A 15 -34.53 13.97 -13.65
N GLN A 16 -34.22 13.33 -14.80
CA GLN A 16 -33.00 13.37 -15.63
C GLN A 16 -31.68 13.08 -14.89
N ASP A 17 -31.15 11.85 -15.02
CA ASP A 17 -29.71 11.52 -15.10
C ASP A 17 -29.55 10.11 -15.73
N GLU A 18 -28.73 10.01 -16.78
CA GLU A 18 -28.37 8.80 -17.55
C GLU A 18 -27.04 8.21 -17.01
N PRO A 19 -26.82 6.88 -17.01
CA PRO A 19 -25.57 6.28 -16.51
C PRO A 19 -24.45 6.24 -17.56
N THR A 20 -23.23 6.62 -17.17
CA THR A 20 -22.00 6.48 -17.97
C THR A 20 -21.30 5.14 -17.75
N LEU A 21 -20.67 4.59 -18.81
CA LEU A 21 -19.87 3.36 -18.80
C LEU A 21 -18.36 3.70 -18.88
N HIS A 22 -17.51 2.92 -18.24
CA HIS A 22 -16.04 2.99 -18.36
C HIS A 22 -15.44 1.61 -18.69
N LYS A 23 -14.22 1.57 -19.24
CA LYS A 23 -13.55 0.38 -19.78
C LYS A 23 -12.20 0.14 -19.09
N GLU A 24 -11.97 -1.09 -18.60
CA GLU A 24 -10.72 -1.47 -17.93
C GLU A 24 -9.59 -1.86 -18.91
N PHE A 25 -8.37 -1.98 -18.39
CA PHE A 25 -7.13 -2.24 -19.16
C PHE A 25 -7.12 -3.59 -19.92
N ASP A 26 -7.98 -4.54 -19.57
CA ASP A 26 -8.16 -5.82 -20.28
C ASP A 26 -9.21 -5.77 -21.40
N GLY A 27 -9.89 -4.63 -21.55
CA GLY A 27 -10.86 -4.37 -22.61
C GLY A 27 -12.31 -4.76 -22.30
N THR A 28 -12.62 -5.18 -21.07
CA THR A 28 -13.99 -5.46 -20.63
C THR A 28 -14.78 -4.18 -20.27
N TRP A 29 -16.10 -4.22 -20.50
CA TRP A 29 -17.02 -3.15 -20.12
C TRP A 29 -17.65 -3.51 -18.77
N VAL A 30 -17.40 -2.70 -17.75
CA VAL A 30 -17.94 -2.90 -16.40
C VAL A 30 -18.98 -1.81 -16.11
N ARG A 31 -20.09 -2.20 -15.48
CA ARG A 31 -21.12 -1.30 -14.98
C ARG A 31 -20.76 -0.93 -13.54
N ASP A 32 -20.50 0.34 -13.27
CA ASP A 32 -20.28 0.81 -11.89
C ASP A 32 -21.53 0.52 -11.04
N LEU A 33 -21.34 -0.20 -9.93
CA LEU A 33 -22.36 -0.35 -8.89
C LEU A 33 -22.40 0.95 -8.07
N PRO A 34 -23.58 1.51 -7.76
CA PRO A 34 -23.64 2.75 -7.00
C PRO A 34 -23.19 2.53 -5.55
N ASN A 35 -22.44 3.52 -5.04
CA ASN A 35 -22.18 3.81 -3.64
C ASN A 35 -23.42 3.52 -2.73
N PRO A 36 -23.28 2.79 -1.60
CA PRO A 36 -24.42 2.33 -0.81
C PRO A 36 -25.16 3.43 -0.02
N ASN A 37 -24.77 4.70 -0.11
CA ASN A 37 -25.45 5.79 0.60
C ASN A 37 -26.04 6.86 -0.34
N ALA A 38 -27.27 6.63 -0.83
CA ALA A 38 -28.32 7.64 -1.05
C ALA A 38 -29.58 7.04 -1.73
N ASN A 39 -30.75 7.27 -1.11
CA ASN A 39 -32.11 7.06 -1.63
C ASN A 39 -32.58 5.62 -1.89
N GLN A 40 -32.98 4.94 -0.81
CA GLN A 40 -34.05 3.94 -0.85
C GLN A 40 -35.39 4.65 -1.13
N GLY A 41 -35.98 4.42 -2.31
CA GLY A 41 -37.40 4.67 -2.58
C GLY A 41 -38.29 3.71 -1.76
N PRO A 42 -39.63 3.93 -1.72
CA PRO A 42 -40.46 3.51 -0.60
C PRO A 42 -40.49 1.98 -0.43
N MET A 43 -40.14 1.53 0.78
CA MET A 43 -40.41 0.19 1.27
C MET A 43 -41.88 -0.17 1.03
N THR A 44 -42.12 -1.25 0.30
CA THR A 44 -43.44 -1.87 0.23
C THR A 44 -43.70 -2.65 1.53
N PRO A 45 -44.91 -2.59 2.12
CA PRO A 45 -45.18 -3.22 3.40
C PRO A 45 -45.59 -4.69 3.22
N ALA A 46 -44.76 -5.63 3.67
CA ALA A 46 -45.10 -6.94 4.26
C ALA A 46 -43.83 -7.79 4.40
N GLY A 47 -43.62 -8.35 5.59
CA GLY A 47 -42.37 -8.96 6.04
C GLY A 47 -42.01 -10.33 5.46
N SER A 48 -40.72 -10.48 5.17
CA SER A 48 -39.85 -11.64 5.38
C SER A 48 -38.51 -11.31 4.70
N MET A 49 -37.40 -11.38 5.43
CA MET A 49 -36.07 -11.33 4.85
C MET A 49 -35.55 -12.76 4.72
N SER A 50 -35.12 -13.14 3.52
CA SER A 50 -34.53 -14.44 3.22
C SER A 50 -33.08 -14.19 2.76
N PHE A 51 -32.13 -14.76 3.49
CA PHE A 51 -30.71 -14.67 3.17
C PHE A 51 -30.38 -15.63 2.00
N MET A 52 -30.13 -15.10 0.80
CA MET A 52 -29.66 -15.92 -0.32
C MET A 52 -28.13 -16.05 -0.26
N GLY A 53 -27.67 -17.14 0.37
CA GLY A 53 -26.27 -17.55 0.34
C GLY A 53 -25.98 -18.75 1.25
N MET A 54 -26.05 -19.97 0.68
CA MET A 54 -25.83 -21.31 1.29
C MET A 54 -27.11 -22.06 1.75
N SER A 55 -26.94 -23.36 2.01
CA SER A 55 -27.93 -24.46 1.94
C SER A 55 -29.15 -24.42 2.89
N SER A 56 -29.19 -23.50 3.85
CA SER A 56 -30.23 -23.37 4.88
C SER A 56 -30.86 -21.98 4.79
N ALA A 57 -32.19 -21.88 4.73
CA ALA A 57 -32.89 -20.59 4.75
C ALA A 57 -33.38 -20.29 6.17
N ILE A 58 -32.68 -19.43 6.91
CA ILE A 58 -33.24 -18.86 8.14
C ILE A 58 -34.20 -17.72 7.78
N THR A 59 -35.41 -17.79 8.32
CA THR A 59 -36.47 -16.80 8.14
C THR A 59 -36.82 -16.17 9.49
N ILE A 60 -36.85 -14.84 9.55
CA ILE A 60 -37.26 -14.10 10.75
C ILE A 60 -38.56 -13.35 10.45
N ASN A 61 -39.60 -13.65 11.23
CA ASN A 61 -40.91 -13.03 11.14
C ASN A 61 -41.07 -12.02 12.30
N TYR A 62 -41.13 -10.74 11.97
CA TYR A 62 -41.29 -9.67 12.95
C TYR A 62 -42.76 -9.27 13.12
N GLU A 63 -43.46 -9.90 14.05
CA GLU A 63 -44.82 -9.48 14.42
C GLU A 63 -44.81 -8.02 14.90
N ASP A 64 -43.80 -7.66 15.69
CA ASP A 64 -43.55 -6.30 16.19
C ASP A 64 -43.63 -5.25 15.07
N VAL A 65 -42.88 -5.47 13.99
CA VAL A 65 -42.84 -4.58 12.81
C VAL A 65 -44.16 -4.58 12.04
N THR A 66 -44.84 -5.72 11.93
CA THR A 66 -46.12 -5.78 11.20
C THR A 66 -47.22 -4.97 11.88
N THR A 67 -47.16 -4.81 13.20
CA THR A 67 -48.14 -4.00 13.94
C THR A 67 -47.85 -2.51 13.94
N ASN A 68 -46.62 -2.10 13.55
CA ASN A 68 -46.17 -0.72 13.43
C ASN A 68 -46.43 0.10 14.70
N ALA A 69 -45.98 -0.45 15.83
CA ALA A 69 -46.13 0.14 17.16
C ALA A 69 -45.14 1.29 17.42
N ASP A 70 -44.14 1.48 16.53
CA ASP A 70 -43.07 2.49 16.66
C ASP A 70 -42.30 2.33 17.98
N PHE A 71 -41.98 1.07 18.31
CA PHE A 71 -41.34 0.67 19.55
C PHE A 71 -40.70 -0.71 19.43
N GLY A 72 -39.44 -0.85 19.88
CA GLY A 72 -38.74 -2.12 19.82
C GLY A 72 -38.05 -2.33 18.48
N PHE A 73 -38.39 -3.39 17.75
CA PHE A 73 -37.77 -3.69 16.46
C PHE A 73 -38.26 -2.79 15.32
N ASP A 74 -39.28 -1.96 15.51
CA ASP A 74 -39.78 -0.98 14.53
C ASP A 74 -39.66 0.48 15.01
N ASP A 75 -38.88 0.71 16.07
CA ASP A 75 -38.63 2.03 16.67
C ASP A 75 -37.98 2.99 15.66
N SER A 76 -38.71 4.03 15.25
CA SER A 76 -38.28 4.99 14.23
C SER A 76 -37.33 6.08 14.73
N THR A 77 -36.96 6.05 16.02
CA THR A 77 -36.00 7.00 16.59
C THR A 77 -34.67 6.91 15.86
N ILE A 78 -34.15 8.04 15.40
CA ILE A 78 -32.89 8.08 14.66
C ILE A 78 -31.70 7.88 15.61
N TYR A 79 -30.92 6.85 15.32
CA TYR A 79 -29.60 6.56 15.86
C TYR A 79 -28.50 7.24 15.01
N SER A 80 -27.26 7.18 15.47
CA SER A 80 -26.10 7.78 14.79
C SER A 80 -26.04 7.36 13.32
N GLY A 81 -25.70 8.29 12.42
CA GLY A 81 -25.57 7.99 10.98
C GLY A 81 -26.88 7.94 10.19
N GLY A 82 -28.03 8.23 10.80
CA GLY A 82 -29.32 8.33 10.09
C GLY A 82 -30.13 7.03 10.03
N GLN A 83 -29.61 5.95 10.60
CA GLN A 83 -30.31 4.68 10.82
C GLN A 83 -31.31 4.80 11.97
N THR A 84 -32.42 4.09 11.93
CA THR A 84 -33.37 3.99 13.06
C THR A 84 -32.90 2.97 14.11
N ILE A 85 -33.31 3.13 15.37
CA ILE A 85 -33.02 2.16 16.43
C ILE A 85 -33.65 0.80 16.09
N GLY A 86 -34.84 0.77 15.48
CA GLY A 86 -35.49 -0.47 15.04
C GLY A 86 -34.69 -1.20 13.98
N GLU A 87 -34.13 -0.50 12.99
CA GLU A 87 -33.21 -1.08 12.00
C GLU A 87 -31.98 -1.69 12.67
N LEU A 88 -31.31 -0.94 13.55
CA LEU A 88 -30.14 -1.40 14.28
C LEU A 88 -30.41 -2.67 15.11
N ARG A 89 -31.55 -2.75 15.78
CA ARG A 89 -31.95 -3.93 16.57
C ARG A 89 -32.18 -5.16 15.70
N ARG A 90 -32.78 -4.98 14.51
CA ARG A 90 -32.98 -6.08 13.55
C ARG A 90 -31.65 -6.57 12.99
N GLU A 91 -30.73 -5.66 12.64
CA GLU A 91 -29.37 -6.02 12.23
C GLU A 91 -28.64 -6.83 13.30
N THR A 92 -28.74 -6.42 14.57
CA THR A 92 -28.15 -7.18 15.69
C THR A 92 -28.77 -8.56 15.85
N LEU A 93 -30.09 -8.71 15.69
CA LEU A 93 -30.72 -10.05 15.71
C LEU A 93 -30.25 -10.92 14.55
N GLU A 94 -30.16 -10.36 13.34
CA GLU A 94 -29.67 -11.05 12.14
C GLU A 94 -28.21 -11.48 12.29
N SER A 95 -27.37 -10.66 12.92
CA SER A 95 -25.99 -11.02 13.23
C SER A 95 -25.90 -12.16 14.26
N VAL A 96 -26.74 -12.14 15.31
CA VAL A 96 -26.81 -13.27 16.26
C VAL A 96 -27.27 -14.55 15.56
N VAL A 97 -28.23 -14.46 14.63
CA VAL A 97 -28.67 -15.62 13.84
C VAL A 97 -27.53 -16.16 12.98
N THR A 98 -26.80 -15.28 12.28
CA THR A 98 -25.60 -15.63 11.51
C THR A 98 -24.55 -16.30 12.41
N LYS A 99 -24.41 -15.82 13.65
CA LYS A 99 -23.51 -16.42 14.63
C LYS A 99 -23.95 -17.82 15.04
N ILE A 100 -25.24 -18.04 15.25
CA ILE A 100 -25.78 -19.37 15.52
C ILE A 100 -25.52 -20.32 14.34
N GLU A 101 -25.71 -19.85 13.10
CA GLU A 101 -25.34 -20.62 11.91
C GLU A 101 -23.86 -20.99 11.90
N SER A 102 -22.97 -20.09 12.33
CA SER A 102 -21.53 -20.40 12.40
C SER A 102 -21.21 -21.56 13.36
N TYR A 103 -22.00 -21.73 14.42
CA TYR A 103 -21.86 -22.88 15.33
C TYR A 103 -22.49 -24.17 14.76
N LEU A 104 -23.49 -24.04 13.89
CA LEU A 104 -24.31 -25.15 13.43
C LEU A 104 -24.05 -25.48 11.95
N ASN A 105 -23.52 -26.66 11.67
CA ASN A 105 -23.44 -27.20 10.31
C ASN A 105 -24.70 -28.01 9.98
N ALA A 106 -25.84 -27.33 9.97
CA ALA A 106 -27.14 -27.92 9.74
C ALA A 106 -27.71 -27.49 8.37
N PRO A 107 -28.11 -28.41 7.48
CA PRO A 107 -28.57 -28.08 6.13
C PRO A 107 -30.06 -27.72 6.05
N GLY A 108 -30.82 -27.76 7.16
CA GLY A 108 -32.26 -27.48 7.18
C GLY A 108 -32.59 -26.00 7.39
N ASP A 109 -33.88 -25.66 7.29
CA ASP A 109 -34.36 -24.30 7.50
C ASP A 109 -34.68 -24.03 8.98
N LEU A 110 -34.66 -22.76 9.39
CA LEU A 110 -35.09 -22.30 10.71
C LEU A 110 -36.01 -21.10 10.55
N SER A 111 -37.16 -21.11 11.21
CA SER A 111 -38.07 -19.96 11.24
C SER A 111 -38.18 -19.40 12.66
N ILE A 112 -38.05 -18.09 12.83
CA ILE A 112 -38.06 -17.41 14.13
C ILE A 112 -39.21 -16.40 14.13
N ASP A 113 -40.13 -16.53 15.08
CA ASP A 113 -41.20 -15.55 15.30
C ASP A 113 -40.79 -14.55 16.39
N VAL A 114 -40.45 -13.33 15.99
CA VAL A 114 -40.26 -12.20 16.92
C VAL A 114 -41.63 -11.61 17.23
N GLN A 115 -42.11 -11.86 18.44
CA GLN A 115 -43.39 -11.37 18.93
C GLN A 115 -43.32 -9.88 19.29
N LEU A 116 -44.48 -9.29 19.60
CA LEU A 116 -44.59 -7.91 20.03
C LEU A 116 -43.63 -7.57 21.18
N SER A 117 -42.88 -6.49 20.99
CA SER A 117 -41.96 -5.95 21.98
C SER A 117 -42.69 -5.49 23.24
N THR A 118 -42.07 -5.69 24.41
CA THR A 118 -42.66 -5.29 25.69
C THR A 118 -41.93 -4.09 26.30
N ASN A 119 -42.68 -3.27 27.07
CA ASN A 119 -42.13 -2.13 27.80
C ASN A 119 -42.38 -2.28 29.31
N LEU A 120 -41.54 -3.08 29.96
CA LEU A 120 -41.66 -3.45 31.37
C LEU A 120 -40.39 -3.05 32.14
N PRO A 121 -40.19 -1.75 32.45
CA PRO A 121 -38.97 -1.25 33.11
C PRO A 121 -38.75 -1.80 34.52
N GLY A 122 -39.78 -2.34 35.17
CA GLY A 122 -39.68 -3.00 36.47
C GLY A 122 -39.40 -4.51 36.41
N SER A 123 -39.50 -5.13 35.23
CA SER A 123 -39.40 -6.60 35.08
C SER A 123 -37.96 -7.07 35.01
N GLY A 124 -37.56 -8.01 35.87
CA GLY A 124 -36.23 -8.64 35.81
C GLY A 124 -35.94 -9.40 34.52
N THR A 125 -36.96 -9.75 33.74
CA THR A 125 -36.84 -10.41 32.45
C THR A 125 -36.44 -9.39 31.37
N LEU A 126 -35.30 -9.64 30.72
CA LEU A 126 -34.75 -8.82 29.65
C LEU A 126 -35.30 -9.23 28.27
N ALA A 127 -35.36 -10.53 28.04
CA ALA A 127 -35.96 -11.15 26.88
C ALA A 127 -36.39 -12.58 27.26
N SER A 128 -37.04 -13.26 26.32
CA SER A 128 -37.34 -14.68 26.43
C SER A 128 -37.38 -15.27 25.03
N ALA A 129 -36.80 -16.45 24.85
CA ALA A 129 -37.14 -17.30 23.73
C ALA A 129 -37.29 -18.75 24.12
N ALA A 130 -38.11 -19.46 23.34
CA ALA A 130 -38.35 -20.88 23.53
C ALA A 130 -38.61 -21.56 22.18
N PRO A 131 -38.16 -22.82 22.03
CA PRO A 131 -38.61 -23.65 20.93
C PRO A 131 -40.11 -23.88 21.05
N ARG A 132 -40.80 -23.90 19.91
CA ARG A 132 -42.08 -24.60 19.87
C ARG A 132 -41.79 -26.09 20.04
N MET A 133 -42.60 -26.75 20.85
CA MET A 133 -42.44 -28.16 21.19
C MET A 133 -43.71 -28.92 20.81
N GLN A 134 -43.55 -30.17 20.38
CA GLN A 134 -44.69 -31.06 20.23
C GLN A 134 -45.14 -31.56 21.61
N ALA A 135 -46.46 -31.58 21.86
CA ALA A 135 -47.02 -32.17 23.08
C ALA A 135 -46.77 -33.69 23.10
N GLY A 136 -46.26 -34.22 24.21
CA GLY A 136 -45.95 -35.65 24.35
C GLY A 136 -45.36 -36.01 25.71
N THR A 137 -45.33 -37.28 26.08
CA THR A 137 -44.66 -37.77 27.30
C THR A 137 -43.20 -38.10 27.04
N GLY A 138 -42.33 -37.91 28.04
CA GLY A 138 -40.88 -38.13 27.90
C GLY A 138 -40.19 -36.98 27.18
N TYR A 139 -38.98 -37.23 26.71
CA TYR A 139 -38.17 -36.20 26.04
C TYR A 139 -38.77 -35.78 24.71
N GLN A 140 -39.01 -34.49 24.57
CA GLN A 140 -39.44 -33.85 23.35
C GLN A 140 -38.27 -33.08 22.75
N LYS A 141 -38.17 -33.14 21.42
CA LYS A 141 -37.26 -32.29 20.64
C LYS A 141 -38.02 -31.06 20.16
N GLY A 142 -37.39 -29.89 20.26
CA GLY A 142 -37.95 -28.65 19.77
C GLY A 142 -38.03 -28.61 18.26
N HIS A 143 -39.01 -27.87 17.74
CA HIS A 143 -39.18 -27.66 16.30
C HIS A 143 -37.90 -27.15 15.63
N PRO A 144 -37.08 -26.25 16.23
CA PRO A 144 -35.81 -25.82 15.64
C PRO A 144 -34.87 -27.00 15.33
N PHE A 145 -34.71 -27.93 16.28
CA PHE A 145 -33.91 -29.14 16.06
C PHE A 145 -34.50 -29.98 14.92
N ARG A 146 -35.82 -30.19 14.93
CA ARG A 146 -36.47 -31.07 13.96
C ARG A 146 -36.40 -30.51 12.55
N HIS A 147 -36.52 -29.19 12.40
CA HIS A 147 -36.44 -28.55 11.11
C HIS A 147 -34.99 -28.52 10.60
N LEU A 148 -34.05 -28.04 11.43
CA LEU A 148 -32.63 -27.93 11.07
C LEU A 148 -31.94 -29.28 10.83
N VAL A 149 -32.23 -30.29 11.66
CA VAL A 149 -31.49 -31.57 11.70
C VAL A 149 -32.30 -32.72 11.10
N GLU A 150 -33.60 -32.81 11.41
CA GLU A 150 -34.44 -33.92 10.90
C GLU A 150 -35.11 -33.57 9.55
N GLY A 151 -35.09 -32.30 9.13
CA GLY A 151 -35.79 -31.81 7.93
C GLY A 151 -37.32 -31.84 8.06
N ILE A 152 -37.85 -31.77 9.28
CA ILE A 152 -39.30 -31.86 9.57
C ILE A 152 -39.82 -30.53 10.10
N ASP A 153 -40.59 -29.81 9.28
CA ASP A 153 -41.43 -28.69 9.69
C ASP A 153 -42.83 -29.18 10.09
N TYR A 154 -43.19 -29.00 11.36
CA TYR A 154 -44.50 -29.42 11.88
C TYR A 154 -45.61 -28.42 11.59
N ASN A 155 -45.30 -27.15 11.36
CA ASN A 155 -46.28 -26.08 11.25
C ASN A 155 -45.86 -25.07 10.17
N THR A 156 -46.10 -25.44 8.91
CA THR A 156 -45.87 -24.54 7.77
C THR A 156 -46.58 -23.21 7.98
N GLY A 157 -45.83 -22.12 8.15
CA GLY A 157 -46.36 -20.76 8.36
C GLY A 157 -46.35 -20.25 9.81
N THR A 158 -45.81 -21.02 10.77
CA THR A 158 -45.43 -20.50 12.10
C THR A 158 -43.95 -20.74 12.34
N GLY A 159 -43.26 -19.83 13.02
CA GLY A 159 -41.86 -20.01 13.38
C GLY A 159 -41.62 -21.24 14.26
N ASP A 160 -40.45 -21.84 14.12
CA ASP A 160 -39.98 -22.96 14.92
C ASP A 160 -39.71 -22.57 16.37
N MET A 161 -39.34 -21.31 16.59
CA MET A 161 -39.19 -20.73 17.93
C MET A 161 -39.83 -19.35 18.00
N VAL A 162 -40.10 -18.93 19.24
CA VAL A 162 -40.66 -17.61 19.55
C VAL A 162 -39.67 -16.81 20.37
N VAL A 163 -39.56 -15.52 20.08
CA VAL A 163 -38.70 -14.56 20.77
C VAL A 163 -39.54 -13.36 21.20
N THR A 164 -39.30 -12.85 22.41
CA THR A 164 -39.87 -11.60 22.90
C THR A 164 -38.81 -10.81 23.64
N VAL A 165 -38.70 -9.51 23.36
CA VAL A 165 -37.70 -8.62 24.00
C VAL A 165 -38.40 -7.55 24.82
N ASN A 166 -37.85 -7.24 25.99
CA ASN A 166 -38.29 -6.13 26.84
C ASN A 166 -37.42 -4.90 26.58
N PHE A 167 -37.87 -4.03 25.69
CA PHE A 167 -37.24 -2.74 25.40
C PHE A 167 -37.57 -1.64 26.43
N GLY A 168 -38.23 -1.99 27.55
CA GLY A 168 -38.33 -1.13 28.74
C GLY A 168 -37.01 -1.00 29.53
N ARG A 169 -35.91 -1.55 29.02
CA ARG A 169 -34.56 -1.50 29.59
C ARG A 169 -33.64 -0.62 28.75
N THR A 170 -32.50 -0.23 29.31
CA THR A 170 -31.46 0.50 28.58
C THR A 170 -30.55 -0.51 27.88
N TRP A 171 -30.42 -0.37 26.56
CA TRP A 171 -29.75 -1.33 25.68
C TRP A 171 -28.65 -0.64 24.89
N GLU A 172 -27.48 -1.28 24.81
CA GLU A 172 -26.60 -1.11 23.67
C GLU A 172 -27.12 -2.05 22.57
N SER A 173 -27.57 -1.46 21.46
CA SER A 173 -28.20 -2.20 20.36
C SER A 173 -27.25 -2.38 19.17
N ASP A 174 -26.15 -1.63 19.12
CA ASP A 174 -25.10 -1.75 18.09
C ASP A 174 -24.07 -2.79 18.54
N GLU A 175 -24.00 -3.90 17.79
CA GLU A 175 -23.03 -4.95 18.06
C GLU A 175 -21.57 -4.51 17.87
N ASN A 176 -21.30 -3.41 17.18
CA ASN A 176 -19.93 -2.91 16.99
C ASN A 176 -19.56 -1.85 18.03
N ALA A 177 -20.54 -1.39 18.83
CA ALA A 177 -20.32 -0.41 19.88
C ALA A 177 -19.83 -1.07 21.20
N THR A 178 -19.18 -0.23 22.01
CA THR A 178 -18.79 -0.59 23.37
C THR A 178 -19.97 -0.40 24.31
N VAL A 179 -20.33 -1.45 25.05
CA VAL A 179 -21.46 -1.44 25.99
C VAL A 179 -21.18 -0.49 27.15
N GLY A 180 -22.02 0.51 27.35
CA GLY A 180 -21.94 1.42 28.49
C GLY A 180 -22.24 0.72 29.82
N GLY A 181 -21.68 1.25 30.92
CA GLY A 181 -21.82 0.64 32.26
C GLY A 181 -23.26 0.50 32.78
N SER A 182 -24.21 1.24 32.21
CA SER A 182 -25.65 1.20 32.53
C SER A 182 -26.51 0.48 31.49
N GLU A 183 -25.90 -0.06 30.45
CA GLU A 183 -26.58 -0.70 29.32
C GLU A 183 -26.46 -2.22 29.39
N PHE A 184 -27.50 -2.92 28.93
CA PHE A 184 -27.40 -4.33 28.61
C PHE A 184 -26.97 -4.49 27.15
N ASP A 185 -26.13 -5.49 26.87
CA ASP A 185 -25.74 -5.84 25.51
C ASP A 185 -26.86 -6.63 24.82
N LEU A 186 -27.52 -6.03 23.83
CA LEU A 186 -28.62 -6.68 23.12
C LEU A 186 -28.17 -7.96 22.43
N TYR A 187 -26.99 -7.95 21.82
CA TYR A 187 -26.42 -9.12 21.15
C TYR A 187 -26.31 -10.31 22.11
N SER A 188 -25.65 -10.13 23.26
CA SER A 188 -25.45 -11.19 24.25
C SER A 188 -26.77 -11.77 24.76
N VAL A 189 -27.78 -10.91 25.00
CA VAL A 189 -29.09 -11.37 25.44
C VAL A 189 -29.81 -12.12 24.33
N LEU A 190 -29.80 -11.63 23.09
CA LEU A 190 -30.41 -12.35 21.97
C LEU A 190 -29.73 -13.71 21.71
N LEU A 191 -28.40 -13.78 21.80
CA LEU A 191 -27.67 -15.05 21.66
C LEU A 191 -28.06 -16.03 22.75
N HIS A 192 -28.19 -15.56 23.99
CA HIS A 192 -28.69 -16.33 25.12
C HIS A 192 -30.10 -16.88 24.85
N GLU A 193 -31.04 -16.00 24.51
CA GLU A 193 -32.42 -16.42 24.28
C GLU A 193 -32.52 -17.40 23.11
N LEU A 194 -31.91 -17.10 21.97
CA LEU A 194 -31.97 -18.00 20.82
C LEU A 194 -31.31 -19.36 21.12
N THR A 195 -30.34 -19.42 22.03
CA THR A 195 -29.77 -20.69 22.51
C THR A 195 -30.74 -21.47 23.39
N HIS A 196 -31.62 -20.82 24.17
CA HIS A 196 -32.81 -21.50 24.75
C HIS A 196 -33.70 -22.05 23.64
N GLY A 197 -33.92 -21.26 22.59
CA GLY A 197 -34.62 -21.67 21.36
C GLY A 197 -34.07 -22.97 20.76
N LEU A 198 -32.75 -23.16 20.77
CA LEU A 198 -32.10 -24.40 20.31
C LEU A 198 -32.24 -25.58 21.29
N GLY A 199 -32.81 -25.35 22.48
CA GLY A 199 -33.19 -26.42 23.41
C GLY A 199 -32.26 -26.61 24.60
N ILE A 200 -31.28 -25.73 24.83
CA ILE A 200 -30.62 -25.63 26.15
C ILE A 200 -31.61 -24.98 27.11
N MET A 201 -32.58 -25.76 27.59
CA MET A 201 -33.61 -25.28 28.51
C MET A 201 -34.20 -26.46 29.28
N SER A 202 -34.81 -26.20 30.44
CA SER A 202 -35.62 -27.19 31.16
C SER A 202 -37.10 -26.80 31.12
N THR A 203 -37.99 -27.78 30.98
CA THR A 203 -39.45 -27.54 31.08
C THR A 203 -40.00 -27.81 32.48
N THR A 204 -39.12 -27.97 33.47
CA THR A 204 -39.47 -28.46 34.81
C THR A 204 -39.72 -27.31 35.80
N ASP A 205 -40.76 -27.45 36.62
CA ASP A 205 -41.13 -26.53 37.69
C ASP A 205 -40.48 -26.88 39.06
N ALA A 206 -40.80 -26.10 40.10
CA ALA A 206 -40.29 -26.30 41.46
C ALA A 206 -40.70 -27.63 42.11
N ASN A 207 -41.75 -28.30 41.62
CA ASN A 207 -42.22 -29.60 42.10
C ASN A 207 -41.53 -30.76 41.37
N GLY A 208 -40.77 -30.47 40.32
CA GLY A 208 -40.23 -31.48 39.41
C GLY A 208 -41.21 -31.89 38.32
N ASP A 209 -42.34 -31.19 38.19
CA ASP A 209 -43.35 -31.45 37.18
C ASP A 209 -43.03 -30.69 35.88
N GLY A 210 -43.43 -31.26 34.75
CA GLY A 210 -43.36 -30.61 33.45
C GLY A 210 -44.48 -29.59 33.24
N PRO A 211 -44.66 -29.10 32.01
CA PRO A 211 -45.75 -28.19 31.64
C PRO A 211 -47.13 -28.70 32.07
N VAL A 212 -48.05 -27.76 32.36
CA VAL A 212 -49.42 -28.07 32.85
C VAL A 212 -50.20 -29.02 31.94
N GLU A 213 -49.94 -28.98 30.63
CA GLU A 213 -50.60 -29.87 29.65
C GLU A 213 -50.21 -31.34 29.86
N ASN A 214 -48.98 -31.60 30.31
CA ASN A 214 -48.47 -32.93 30.59
C ASN A 214 -47.24 -32.87 31.52
N VAL A 215 -47.45 -33.28 32.77
CA VAL A 215 -46.42 -33.23 33.83
C VAL A 215 -45.20 -34.11 33.56
N ASN A 216 -45.25 -35.02 32.59
CA ASN A 216 -44.12 -35.87 32.19
C ASN A 216 -43.51 -35.44 30.84
N THR A 217 -43.86 -34.28 30.29
CA THR A 217 -43.14 -33.72 29.14
C THR A 217 -41.81 -33.14 29.61
N ARG A 218 -40.72 -33.51 28.93
CA ARG A 218 -39.36 -33.04 29.26
C ARG A 218 -38.68 -32.50 28.01
N SER A 219 -37.78 -31.53 28.15
CA SER A 219 -36.86 -31.19 27.06
C SER A 219 -35.85 -32.32 26.87
N LEU A 220 -35.17 -32.36 25.72
CA LEU A 220 -34.04 -33.29 25.55
C LEU A 220 -32.89 -32.96 26.52
N PHE A 221 -32.71 -31.68 26.85
CA PHE A 221 -31.71 -31.23 27.82
C PHE A 221 -31.93 -31.83 29.23
N ASP A 222 -33.20 -32.00 29.64
CA ASP A 222 -33.56 -32.65 30.91
C ASP A 222 -33.00 -34.08 31.03
N SER A 223 -32.81 -34.78 29.90
CA SER A 223 -32.23 -36.14 29.88
C SER A 223 -30.79 -36.19 30.40
N TYR A 224 -30.09 -35.06 30.40
CA TYR A 224 -28.72 -34.95 30.86
C TYR A 224 -28.59 -34.38 32.27
N LEU A 225 -29.69 -34.12 32.98
CA LEU A 225 -29.65 -33.55 34.33
C LEU A 225 -29.53 -34.63 35.40
N TYR A 226 -28.44 -34.57 36.17
CA TYR A 226 -28.13 -35.54 37.23
C TYR A 226 -27.88 -34.85 38.57
N PHE A 227 -28.33 -35.51 39.63
CA PHE A 227 -27.87 -35.26 41.00
C PHE A 227 -27.10 -36.48 41.49
N SER A 228 -25.80 -36.33 41.75
CA SER A 228 -24.92 -37.47 42.01
C SER A 228 -25.03 -38.51 40.89
N THR A 229 -25.42 -39.76 41.19
CA THR A 229 -25.63 -40.84 40.22
C THR A 229 -27.07 -40.97 39.73
N THR A 230 -27.99 -40.14 40.21
CA THR A 230 -29.41 -40.21 39.86
C THR A 230 -29.70 -39.29 38.69
N GLN A 231 -30.13 -39.86 37.56
CA GLN A 231 -30.76 -39.10 36.46
C GLN A 231 -32.08 -38.54 36.98
N LEU A 232 -32.23 -37.22 36.98
CA LEU A 232 -33.41 -36.58 37.58
C LEU A 232 -34.67 -36.86 36.78
N PHE A 233 -34.55 -36.96 35.46
CA PHE A 233 -35.66 -37.19 34.54
C PHE A 233 -35.32 -38.35 33.61
N PRO A 234 -35.77 -39.59 33.89
CA PRO A 234 -35.58 -40.73 32.99
C PRO A 234 -36.47 -40.63 31.75
N SER A 235 -36.32 -41.57 30.81
CA SER A 235 -36.93 -41.50 29.47
C SER A 235 -38.46 -41.50 29.45
N ASP A 236 -39.13 -41.94 30.52
CA ASP A 236 -40.59 -41.86 30.65
C ASP A 236 -41.08 -40.46 31.05
N GLY A 237 -40.15 -39.54 31.34
CA GLY A 237 -40.41 -38.16 31.71
C GLY A 237 -40.84 -37.96 33.16
N SER A 238 -40.84 -39.00 33.98
CA SER A 238 -41.12 -38.89 35.41
C SER A 238 -40.04 -38.09 36.15
N PHE A 239 -40.31 -37.65 37.37
CA PHE A 239 -39.28 -37.08 38.24
C PHE A 239 -38.78 -38.14 39.22
N ALA A 240 -37.55 -38.61 39.02
CA ALA A 240 -36.92 -39.64 39.85
C ALA A 240 -36.19 -39.07 41.08
N GLY A 241 -36.10 -37.74 41.20
CA GLY A 241 -35.46 -37.04 42.31
C GLY A 241 -36.43 -36.57 43.40
N THR A 242 -35.96 -35.62 44.19
CA THR A 242 -36.74 -34.86 45.17
C THR A 242 -36.60 -33.37 44.87
N THR A 243 -37.57 -32.55 45.27
CA THR A 243 -37.51 -31.09 45.05
C THR A 243 -36.27 -30.44 45.68
N ALA A 244 -35.72 -31.04 46.75
CA ALA A 244 -34.45 -30.63 47.35
C ALA A 244 -33.24 -30.83 46.41
N ASN A 245 -33.31 -31.77 45.46
CA ASN A 245 -32.26 -31.92 44.45
C ASN A 245 -32.24 -30.73 43.48
N LEU A 246 -33.40 -30.18 43.14
CA LEU A 246 -33.55 -29.04 42.21
C LEU A 246 -33.03 -27.71 42.79
N THR A 247 -32.84 -27.66 44.11
CA THR A 247 -32.36 -26.48 44.85
C THR A 247 -31.00 -26.71 45.55
N SER A 248 -30.28 -27.75 45.12
CA SER A 248 -29.10 -28.26 45.82
C SER A 248 -27.78 -27.58 45.45
N THR A 249 -27.75 -26.71 44.45
CA THR A 249 -26.53 -26.20 43.78
C THR A 249 -25.60 -27.28 43.22
N SER A 250 -26.04 -28.55 43.21
CA SER A 250 -25.22 -29.73 42.94
C SER A 250 -25.70 -30.54 41.72
N VAL A 251 -26.66 -30.00 40.95
CA VAL A 251 -27.08 -30.61 39.68
C VAL A 251 -25.97 -30.47 38.65
N ARG A 252 -25.74 -31.49 37.82
CA ARG A 252 -24.80 -31.45 36.68
C ARG A 252 -25.51 -31.81 35.39
N PHE A 253 -24.94 -31.29 34.32
CA PHE A 253 -25.16 -31.79 32.96
C PHE A 253 -24.18 -32.94 32.67
N GLN A 254 -24.67 -34.08 32.21
CA GLN A 254 -23.85 -35.27 31.88
C GLN A 254 -23.89 -35.61 30.39
N GLY A 255 -23.93 -34.60 29.52
CA GLY A 255 -23.69 -34.80 28.09
C GLY A 255 -22.24 -35.20 27.82
N SER A 256 -22.03 -36.20 26.97
CA SER A 256 -20.71 -36.78 26.70
C SER A 256 -19.74 -35.80 26.04
N TYR A 257 -20.24 -34.96 25.13
CA TYR A 257 -19.44 -34.01 24.37
C TYR A 257 -19.06 -32.81 25.25
N ALA A 258 -20.04 -32.18 25.90
CA ALA A 258 -19.79 -31.06 26.82
C ALA A 258 -18.90 -31.48 28.00
N THR A 259 -19.03 -32.72 28.49
CA THR A 259 -18.18 -33.25 29.57
C THR A 259 -16.75 -33.48 29.08
N ALA A 260 -16.57 -34.00 27.86
CA ALA A 260 -15.26 -34.23 27.30
C ALA A 260 -14.50 -32.90 27.12
N GLU A 261 -15.19 -31.88 26.63
CA GLU A 261 -14.64 -30.53 26.45
C GLU A 261 -14.36 -29.85 27.80
N TYR A 262 -15.36 -29.77 28.68
CA TYR A 262 -15.20 -29.11 29.98
C TYR A 262 -14.24 -29.84 30.95
N GLY A 263 -13.92 -31.12 30.68
CA GLY A 263 -13.08 -31.98 31.52
C GLY A 263 -13.76 -32.50 32.78
N SER A 264 -15.01 -32.13 33.04
CA SER A 264 -15.86 -32.63 34.13
C SER A 264 -17.34 -32.40 33.79
N TYR A 265 -18.27 -32.78 34.67
CA TYR A 265 -19.69 -32.52 34.43
C TYR A 265 -20.05 -31.05 34.71
N PRO A 266 -20.52 -30.25 33.71
CA PRO A 266 -20.84 -28.84 33.92
C PRO A 266 -21.89 -28.60 35.00
N TRP A 267 -21.67 -27.59 35.84
CA TRP A 267 -22.58 -27.21 36.92
C TRP A 267 -23.85 -26.53 36.39
N ILE A 268 -25.00 -27.01 36.84
CA ILE A 268 -26.31 -26.44 36.53
C ILE A 268 -26.78 -25.51 37.66
N TYR A 269 -27.32 -24.36 37.28
CA TYR A 269 -27.92 -23.40 38.20
C TYR A 269 -29.14 -24.03 38.89
N SER A 270 -29.01 -24.32 40.17
CA SER A 270 -30.04 -24.99 40.99
C SER A 270 -30.14 -24.29 42.35
N PRO A 271 -30.61 -23.02 42.38
CA PRO A 271 -30.61 -22.17 43.56
C PRO A 271 -31.62 -22.63 44.61
N SER A 272 -31.46 -22.17 45.85
CA SER A 272 -32.46 -22.29 46.91
C SER A 272 -32.93 -20.90 47.35
N PRO A 273 -34.22 -20.54 47.20
CA PRO A 273 -35.31 -21.34 46.65
C PRO A 273 -35.20 -21.55 45.13
N PHE A 274 -36.01 -22.48 44.61
CA PHE A 274 -36.19 -22.64 43.17
C PHE A 274 -36.67 -21.33 42.55
N ASN A 275 -36.00 -20.89 41.50
CA ASN A 275 -36.35 -19.73 40.70
C ASN A 275 -36.99 -20.20 39.38
N ASP A 276 -38.28 -19.96 39.21
CA ASP A 276 -39.03 -20.35 38.01
C ASP A 276 -38.45 -19.67 36.76
N GLY A 277 -38.32 -20.42 35.67
CA GLY A 277 -37.71 -19.96 34.42
C GLY A 277 -36.18 -19.91 34.41
N SER A 278 -35.51 -19.93 35.57
CA SER A 278 -34.04 -19.93 35.63
C SER A 278 -33.44 -21.25 36.13
N SER A 279 -34.05 -21.85 37.14
CA SER A 279 -33.50 -23.06 37.75
C SER A 279 -33.45 -24.18 36.73
N ILE A 280 -32.44 -25.02 36.83
CA ILE A 280 -32.22 -26.26 36.07
C ILE A 280 -32.16 -26.13 34.54
N GLY A 281 -32.40 -24.95 33.97
CA GLY A 281 -32.24 -24.63 32.54
C GLY A 281 -31.03 -23.78 32.19
N HIS A 282 -30.16 -23.47 33.16
CA HIS A 282 -29.01 -22.56 32.99
C HIS A 282 -27.72 -23.14 33.58
N TRP A 283 -26.58 -22.65 33.09
CA TRP A 283 -25.29 -22.88 33.70
C TRP A 283 -25.16 -22.10 35.02
N ASN A 284 -24.49 -22.71 36.00
CA ASN A 284 -24.21 -22.03 37.27
C ASN A 284 -23.18 -20.90 37.06
N GLY A 285 -23.64 -19.65 37.06
CA GLY A 285 -22.80 -18.46 36.84
C GLY A 285 -21.75 -18.19 37.91
N SER A 286 -21.82 -18.84 39.08
CA SER A 286 -20.73 -18.78 40.07
C SER A 286 -19.51 -19.63 39.68
N VAL A 287 -19.67 -20.53 38.72
CA VAL A 287 -18.59 -21.39 38.19
C VAL A 287 -18.28 -21.03 36.73
N HIS A 288 -19.31 -20.76 35.95
CA HIS A 288 -19.21 -20.49 34.51
C HIS A 288 -19.43 -19.01 34.20
N PHE A 289 -18.58 -18.13 34.74
CA PHE A 289 -18.81 -16.68 34.84
C PHE A 289 -18.84 -15.91 33.51
N THR A 290 -18.33 -16.49 32.42
CA THR A 290 -18.40 -15.94 31.05
C THR A 290 -19.43 -16.62 30.15
N ALA A 291 -20.02 -17.75 30.57
CA ALA A 291 -20.96 -18.49 29.74
C ALA A 291 -22.17 -17.64 29.37
N VAL A 292 -22.62 -17.76 28.13
CA VAL A 292 -23.80 -17.04 27.62
C VAL A 292 -25.04 -17.52 28.37
N MET A 293 -25.22 -18.83 28.52
CA MET A 293 -26.40 -19.45 29.14
C MET A 293 -26.36 -19.44 30.68
N GLN A 294 -25.76 -18.41 31.28
CA GLN A 294 -25.96 -18.10 32.69
C GLN A 294 -27.35 -17.51 32.93
N HIS A 295 -27.94 -17.82 34.08
CA HIS A 295 -29.25 -17.28 34.51
C HIS A 295 -29.37 -15.75 34.57
N SER A 296 -28.29 -15.00 34.43
CA SER A 296 -28.30 -13.54 34.49
C SER A 296 -27.09 -12.91 33.81
N ILE A 297 -27.28 -11.71 33.28
CA ILE A 297 -26.25 -10.79 32.80
C ILE A 297 -26.39 -9.44 33.53
N GLY A 298 -25.28 -8.77 33.82
CA GLY A 298 -25.25 -7.43 34.39
C GLY A 298 -25.15 -6.34 33.31
N THR A 299 -25.38 -5.08 33.68
CA THR A 299 -25.11 -3.95 32.78
C THR A 299 -23.59 -3.75 32.59
N GLY A 300 -23.19 -3.26 31.42
CA GLY A 300 -21.77 -3.08 31.05
C GLY A 300 -21.01 -4.40 30.85
N VAL A 301 -21.73 -5.52 30.75
CA VAL A 301 -21.14 -6.85 30.53
C VAL A 301 -21.42 -7.29 29.11
N THR A 302 -20.39 -7.83 28.46
CA THR A 302 -20.45 -8.37 27.10
C THR A 302 -20.13 -9.87 27.13
N ARG A 303 -21.00 -10.69 26.53
CA ARG A 303 -20.90 -12.16 26.39
C ARG A 303 -21.44 -12.59 25.02
N ARG A 304 -20.74 -12.20 23.96
CA ARG A 304 -21.20 -12.37 22.57
C ARG A 304 -20.84 -13.73 21.95
N GLU A 305 -20.23 -14.64 22.72
CA GLU A 305 -19.70 -15.91 22.23
C GLU A 305 -20.07 -17.06 23.17
N LEU A 306 -20.61 -18.15 22.63
CA LEU A 306 -20.85 -19.39 23.38
C LEU A 306 -19.49 -20.00 23.74
N LEU A 307 -19.32 -20.41 24.99
CA LEU A 307 -18.15 -21.23 25.35
C LEU A 307 -18.22 -22.59 24.66
N SER A 308 -17.07 -23.23 24.46
CA SER A 308 -16.95 -24.52 23.74
C SER A 308 -17.81 -25.60 24.33
N PHE A 309 -17.88 -25.70 25.66
CA PHE A 309 -18.73 -26.70 26.28
C PHE A 309 -20.22 -26.38 26.09
N GLU A 310 -20.60 -25.11 25.88
CA GLU A 310 -21.98 -24.74 25.51
C GLU A 310 -22.28 -25.18 24.07
N GLN A 311 -21.32 -25.00 23.15
CA GLN A 311 -21.41 -25.51 21.78
C GLN A 311 -21.47 -27.05 21.77
N GLU A 312 -20.59 -27.74 22.49
CA GLU A 312 -20.61 -29.20 22.61
C GLU A 312 -21.85 -29.70 23.38
N ALA A 313 -22.49 -28.88 24.22
CA ALA A 313 -23.80 -29.21 24.78
C ALA A 313 -24.91 -29.20 23.71
N LEU A 314 -24.86 -28.32 22.71
CA LEU A 314 -25.75 -28.40 21.54
C LEU A 314 -25.52 -29.71 20.75
N LYS A 315 -24.27 -30.17 20.67
CA LYS A 315 -23.93 -31.47 20.05
C LYS A 315 -24.45 -32.66 20.86
N ASP A 316 -24.46 -32.58 22.19
CA ASP A 316 -25.13 -33.56 23.05
C ASP A 316 -26.66 -33.58 22.83
N LEU A 317 -27.26 -32.44 22.48
CA LEU A 317 -28.67 -32.37 22.04
C LEU A 317 -28.87 -32.92 20.61
N GLY A 318 -27.79 -33.25 19.90
CA GLY A 318 -27.79 -33.89 18.59
C GLY A 318 -27.60 -32.94 17.42
N TYR A 319 -27.32 -31.64 17.66
CA TYR A 319 -26.98 -30.72 16.59
C TYR A 319 -25.63 -31.09 15.98
N ASN A 320 -25.47 -30.82 14.69
CA ASN A 320 -24.17 -30.93 14.04
C ASN A 320 -23.40 -29.63 14.29
N VAL A 321 -22.48 -29.65 15.25
CA VAL A 321 -21.72 -28.46 15.65
C VAL A 321 -20.39 -28.42 14.91
N THR A 322 -20.13 -27.31 14.22
CA THR A 322 -18.82 -27.03 13.62
C THR A 322 -17.90 -26.44 14.67
N THR A 323 -16.97 -27.24 15.18
CA THR A 323 -15.80 -26.67 15.86
C THR A 323 -14.91 -26.05 14.79
N ALA A 324 -14.98 -24.73 14.62
CA ALA A 324 -14.06 -24.02 13.75
C ALA A 324 -12.63 -24.27 14.24
N VAL A 325 -11.81 -24.91 13.41
CA VAL A 325 -10.37 -25.04 13.68
C VAL A 325 -9.74 -23.71 13.27
N PRO A 326 -8.95 -23.05 14.12
CA PRO A 326 -8.22 -21.86 13.70
C PRO A 326 -7.40 -22.15 12.45
N THR A 327 -7.32 -21.20 11.53
CA THR A 327 -6.34 -21.26 10.44
C THR A 327 -5.34 -20.13 10.62
N ALA A 328 -4.06 -20.48 10.54
CA ALA A 328 -2.94 -19.55 10.50
C ALA A 328 -2.15 -19.82 9.23
N ALA A 329 -1.86 -18.80 8.43
CA ALA A 329 -1.12 -18.89 7.19
C ALA A 329 0.20 -18.09 7.25
N ASP A 330 1.24 -18.58 6.59
CA ASP A 330 2.54 -17.92 6.62
C ASP A 330 2.49 -16.54 5.95
N ASP A 331 3.18 -15.57 6.56
CA ASP A 331 3.31 -14.18 6.10
C ASP A 331 4.73 -13.91 5.60
N TYR A 332 4.86 -13.01 4.62
CA TYR A 332 6.14 -12.62 4.03
C TYR A 332 6.29 -11.11 4.03
N ILE A 333 7.37 -10.62 4.64
CA ILE A 333 7.62 -9.19 4.85
C ILE A 333 9.07 -8.88 4.50
N SER A 334 9.29 -7.81 3.75
CA SER A 334 10.62 -7.32 3.40
C SER A 334 10.96 -6.05 4.19
N VAL A 335 12.19 -5.96 4.71
CA VAL A 335 12.65 -4.88 5.59
C VAL A 335 14.12 -4.56 5.33
N ALA A 336 14.50 -3.28 5.33
CA ALA A 336 15.90 -2.89 5.17
C ALA A 336 16.71 -3.16 6.45
N ASN A 337 18.00 -3.47 6.29
CA ASN A 337 18.89 -3.80 7.40
C ASN A 337 18.99 -2.66 8.43
N GLY A 338 18.70 -2.96 9.70
CA GLY A 338 18.70 -2.00 10.80
C GLY A 338 17.45 -1.12 10.89
N GLU A 339 16.44 -1.33 10.04
CA GLU A 339 15.17 -0.61 10.12
C GLU A 339 14.11 -1.34 10.96
N THR A 340 13.06 -0.61 11.29
CA THR A 340 11.86 -1.12 11.97
C THR A 340 10.67 -1.08 11.03
N ILE A 341 9.97 -2.21 10.88
CA ILE A 341 8.74 -2.30 10.09
C ILE A 341 7.54 -2.59 10.99
N ARG A 342 6.44 -1.89 10.71
CA ARG A 342 5.15 -2.11 11.36
C ARG A 342 4.20 -2.85 10.42
N PHE A 343 3.61 -3.93 10.90
CA PHE A 343 2.72 -4.79 10.12
C PHE A 343 1.54 -5.32 10.93
N TYR A 344 0.59 -5.91 10.22
CA TYR A 344 -0.58 -6.61 10.74
C TYR A 344 -0.56 -8.03 10.14
N PHE A 345 -1.07 -9.02 10.87
CA PHE A 345 -1.22 -10.37 10.31
C PHE A 345 -2.24 -10.35 9.17
N SER A 346 -2.07 -11.22 8.18
CA SER A 346 -2.89 -11.14 6.97
C SER A 346 -4.32 -11.64 7.20
N ALA A 347 -5.26 -11.10 6.41
CA ALA A 347 -6.69 -11.43 6.49
C ALA A 347 -7.06 -12.86 6.06
N ASN A 348 -6.05 -13.70 5.77
CA ASN A 348 -6.20 -15.11 5.41
C ASN A 348 -6.25 -16.04 6.65
N ASP A 349 -6.05 -15.49 7.84
CA ASP A 349 -6.23 -16.18 9.12
C ASP A 349 -7.72 -16.15 9.52
N SER A 350 -8.27 -17.30 9.94
CA SER A 350 -9.66 -17.38 10.39
C SER A 350 -9.74 -17.43 11.91
N LEU A 351 -10.65 -16.59 12.46
CA LEU A 351 -10.85 -16.17 13.87
C LEU A 351 -10.18 -14.83 14.23
N HIS A 352 -10.75 -13.73 13.73
CA HIS A 352 -10.43 -12.37 14.15
C HIS A 352 -11.46 -11.86 15.19
N TYR A 353 -11.28 -12.21 16.45
CA TYR A 353 -11.48 -11.29 17.58
C TYR A 353 -10.40 -11.61 18.62
N PRO A 354 -9.81 -10.62 19.32
CA PRO A 354 -8.75 -10.89 20.28
C PRO A 354 -9.23 -10.81 21.73
N ASP A 355 -9.03 -11.88 22.50
CA ASP A 355 -8.81 -11.73 23.96
C ASP A 355 -7.30 -11.64 24.23
N GLN A 356 -6.98 -10.74 25.18
CA GLN A 356 -5.70 -10.24 25.63
C GLN A 356 -4.84 -11.20 26.46
N SER A 357 -5.02 -12.52 26.40
CA SER A 357 -4.39 -13.42 27.39
C SER A 357 -3.71 -14.69 26.89
N SER A 358 -3.80 -15.07 25.62
CA SER A 358 -3.26 -16.38 25.16
C SER A 358 -2.38 -16.38 23.92
N ARG A 359 -1.94 -15.24 23.39
CA ARG A 359 -0.90 -15.25 22.33
C ARG A 359 0.49 -15.20 22.93
N GLY A 360 1.01 -16.38 23.28
CA GLY A 360 2.41 -16.57 23.61
C GLY A 360 3.24 -16.51 22.33
N PHE A 361 4.19 -15.57 22.27
CA PHE A 361 5.27 -15.64 21.29
C PHE A 361 6.01 -16.97 21.49
N ILE A 362 5.93 -17.88 20.51
CA ILE A 362 6.71 -19.11 20.56
C ILE A 362 7.74 -19.02 19.43
N VAL A 363 8.94 -18.60 19.82
CA VAL A 363 10.17 -18.34 19.03
C VAL A 363 10.27 -16.90 18.49
N ASN A 364 11.12 -16.12 19.16
CA ASN A 364 11.56 -14.81 18.69
C ASN A 364 12.45 -14.94 17.44
N PRO A 365 12.52 -13.87 16.62
CA PRO A 365 13.52 -13.77 15.57
C PRO A 365 14.94 -13.98 16.12
N THR A 366 15.82 -14.49 15.25
CA THR A 366 17.22 -14.73 15.60
C THR A 366 18.04 -13.41 15.58
N HIS A 367 17.66 -12.46 14.73
CA HIS A 367 18.35 -11.19 14.47
C HIS A 367 17.40 -9.99 14.56
N GLY A 368 17.09 -9.57 15.78
CA GLY A 368 16.24 -8.40 16.02
C GLY A 368 15.33 -8.59 17.23
N THR A 369 14.32 -7.74 17.32
CA THR A 369 13.31 -7.79 18.37
C THR A 369 11.91 -7.55 17.82
N MET A 370 10.91 -8.14 18.47
CA MET A 370 9.50 -7.92 18.18
C MET A 370 8.87 -7.10 19.31
N THR A 371 8.10 -6.09 18.96
CA THR A 371 7.22 -5.36 19.88
C THR A 371 5.78 -5.37 19.36
N GLN A 372 4.83 -5.40 20.28
CA GLN A 372 3.40 -5.37 19.97
C GLN A 372 2.79 -4.08 20.53
N SER A 373 1.95 -3.40 19.75
CA SER A 373 1.25 -2.21 20.22
C SER A 373 0.16 -2.56 21.24
N ALA A 374 -0.19 -1.61 22.12
CA ALA A 374 -1.39 -1.74 22.94
C ALA A 374 -2.66 -1.77 22.07
N TRP A 375 -3.67 -2.53 22.49
CA TRP A 375 -4.99 -2.54 21.83
C TRP A 375 -5.63 -1.15 21.93
N THR A 376 -5.85 -0.49 20.79
CA THR A 376 -6.52 0.82 20.75
C THR A 376 -7.70 0.77 19.78
N ASN A 377 -8.93 0.93 20.29
CA ASN A 377 -10.15 1.18 19.53
C ASN A 377 -10.63 0.11 18.53
N GLY A 378 -10.50 -1.19 18.85
CA GLY A 378 -11.25 -2.23 18.13
C GLY A 378 -10.79 -2.51 16.69
N THR A 379 -9.66 -1.92 16.28
CA THR A 379 -8.93 -2.27 15.06
C THR A 379 -7.62 -2.94 15.46
N GLU A 380 -7.31 -4.02 14.75
CA GLU A 380 -6.21 -4.99 14.89
C GLU A 380 -4.90 -4.54 15.61
N TYR A 381 -4.24 -5.46 16.32
CA TYR A 381 -2.91 -5.20 16.89
C TYR A 381 -1.89 -4.98 15.79
N ALA A 382 -1.05 -3.94 15.94
CA ALA A 382 0.12 -3.79 15.11
C ALA A 382 1.34 -4.43 15.77
N PHE A 383 2.17 -5.05 14.94
CA PHE A 383 3.44 -5.64 15.32
C PHE A 383 4.57 -4.84 14.71
N GLU A 384 5.64 -4.66 15.46
CA GLU A 384 6.84 -3.95 15.04
C GLU A 384 8.01 -4.92 15.11
N TYR A 385 8.62 -5.21 13.97
CA TYR A 385 9.88 -5.95 13.88
C TYR A 385 11.02 -4.94 13.74
N ASN A 386 11.97 -4.97 14.68
CA ASN A 386 13.16 -4.14 14.67
C ASN A 386 14.39 -5.01 14.42
N ASN A 387 14.95 -4.92 13.22
CA ASN A 387 16.14 -5.67 12.84
C ASN A 387 17.39 -5.10 13.53
N ASP A 388 18.29 -5.98 13.98
CA ASP A 388 19.48 -5.57 14.75
C ASP A 388 20.58 -4.89 13.92
N GLY A 389 20.45 -4.84 12.60
CA GLY A 389 21.37 -4.16 11.69
C GLY A 389 22.71 -4.86 11.51
N LEU A 390 22.89 -6.09 11.99
CA LEU A 390 24.19 -6.78 11.95
C LEU A 390 24.61 -7.18 10.53
N GLY A 391 23.71 -7.16 9.53
CA GLY A 391 24.04 -7.37 8.12
C GLY A 391 24.58 -8.77 7.78
N THR A 392 24.38 -9.76 8.65
CA THR A 392 24.93 -11.12 8.50
C THR A 392 23.95 -12.14 7.90
N SER A 393 22.65 -11.84 7.88
CA SER A 393 21.60 -12.73 7.39
C SER A 393 20.60 -11.97 6.54
N THR A 394 20.26 -12.50 5.37
CA THR A 394 19.21 -11.96 4.48
C THR A 394 17.82 -12.41 4.88
N THR A 395 17.71 -13.30 5.87
CA THR A 395 16.43 -13.81 6.35
C THR A 395 16.38 -13.84 7.86
N ASP A 396 15.19 -13.60 8.39
CA ASP A 396 14.81 -13.90 9.77
C ASP A 396 13.38 -14.43 9.79
N SER A 397 12.93 -14.94 10.92
CA SER A 397 11.57 -15.45 11.03
C SER A 397 11.08 -15.46 12.46
N MET A 398 9.79 -15.27 12.64
CA MET A 398 9.12 -15.51 13.92
C MET A 398 7.91 -16.39 13.73
N THR A 399 7.57 -17.20 14.74
CA THR A 399 6.36 -18.03 14.70
C THR A 399 5.30 -17.47 15.63
N TYR A 400 4.08 -17.34 15.12
CA TYR A 400 2.91 -16.93 15.88
C TYR A 400 1.88 -18.06 15.94
N GLU A 401 0.94 -17.94 16.86
CA GLU A 401 -0.20 -18.84 16.93
C GLU A 401 -1.53 -18.07 17.00
N VAL A 402 -2.52 -18.60 16.30
CA VAL A 402 -3.92 -18.17 16.31
C VAL A 402 -4.70 -19.25 17.01
N CYS A 403 -5.32 -18.89 18.13
CA CYS A 403 -6.03 -19.82 18.99
C CYS A 403 -7.52 -19.49 19.00
N ASP A 404 -8.37 -20.51 19.08
CA ASP A 404 -9.78 -20.33 19.36
C ASP A 404 -10.02 -19.99 20.84
N TYR A 405 -11.25 -19.61 21.17
CA TYR A 405 -11.68 -19.38 22.56
C TYR A 405 -11.98 -20.67 23.31
N ASN A 406 -11.59 -21.84 22.76
CA ASN A 406 -12.03 -23.09 23.31
C ASN A 406 -11.22 -23.54 24.54
N PHE A 407 -11.74 -24.49 25.31
CA PHE A 407 -11.02 -25.05 26.46
C PHE A 407 -11.09 -26.59 26.44
N PRO A 408 -9.99 -27.27 26.05
CA PRO A 408 -8.67 -26.73 25.75
C PRO A 408 -8.63 -25.98 24.41
N SER A 409 -7.93 -24.85 24.37
CA SER A 409 -7.83 -24.04 23.15
C SER A 409 -7.11 -24.82 22.04
N LEU A 410 -7.74 -24.86 20.86
CA LEU A 410 -7.06 -25.30 19.65
C LEU A 410 -6.32 -24.09 19.08
N CYS A 411 -5.08 -24.31 18.64
CA CYS A 411 -4.26 -23.27 18.03
C CYS A 411 -3.70 -23.75 16.70
N ALA A 412 -3.70 -22.88 15.71
CA ALA A 412 -2.92 -23.00 14.49
C ALA A 412 -1.67 -22.12 14.58
N ARG A 413 -0.59 -22.57 13.94
CA ARG A 413 0.70 -21.86 13.92
C ARG A 413 1.05 -21.48 12.50
N ALA A 414 1.64 -20.31 12.37
CA ALA A 414 2.22 -19.82 11.14
C ALA A 414 3.50 -19.05 11.43
N THR A 415 4.28 -18.84 10.38
CA THR A 415 5.56 -18.16 10.44
C THR A 415 5.50 -16.87 9.64
N VAL A 416 5.97 -15.78 10.25
CA VAL A 416 6.32 -14.57 9.50
C VAL A 416 7.76 -14.74 9.07
N TYR A 417 7.99 -14.75 7.76
CA TYR A 417 9.32 -14.72 7.16
C TYR A 417 9.70 -13.28 6.84
N PHE A 418 10.81 -12.83 7.41
CA PHE A 418 11.40 -11.53 7.11
C PHE A 418 12.52 -11.71 6.09
N THR A 419 12.40 -11.05 4.95
CA THR A 419 13.53 -10.85 4.02
C THR A 419 14.23 -9.55 4.42
N ILE A 420 15.46 -9.66 4.90
CA ILE A 420 16.29 -8.51 5.28
C ILE A 420 17.10 -8.08 4.07
N CYS A 421 16.82 -6.88 3.58
CA CYS A 421 17.60 -6.32 2.49
C CYS A 421 18.86 -5.62 3.00
N ILE A 422 20.02 -6.05 2.50
CA ILE A 422 21.33 -5.58 2.94
C ILE A 422 22.04 -4.91 1.76
N ASP A 423 22.37 -3.63 1.88
CA ASP A 423 23.01 -2.82 0.82
C ASP A 423 24.22 -3.50 0.19
N SER A 424 25.13 -4.02 1.01
CA SER A 424 26.36 -4.68 0.55
C SER A 424 26.14 -5.96 -0.23
N LEU A 425 24.97 -6.59 -0.08
CA LEU A 425 24.65 -7.86 -0.73
C LEU A 425 23.67 -7.67 -1.90
N THR A 426 22.60 -6.91 -1.68
CA THR A 426 21.54 -6.69 -2.70
C THR A 426 21.91 -5.59 -3.68
N CYS A 427 22.52 -4.51 -3.19
CA CYS A 427 22.89 -3.33 -4.00
C CYS A 427 24.39 -3.23 -4.22
N THR A 428 25.11 -4.34 -4.05
CA THR A 428 26.58 -4.45 -4.18
C THR A 428 27.40 -3.44 -3.37
N GLY A 429 26.78 -2.80 -2.37
CA GLY A 429 27.37 -1.73 -1.57
C GLY A 429 27.41 -0.35 -2.22
N ASN A 430 26.81 -0.18 -3.41
CA ASN A 430 26.76 1.06 -4.18
C ASN A 430 25.35 1.65 -4.27
N GLY A 431 24.54 1.42 -3.23
CA GLY A 431 23.18 1.92 -3.15
C GLY A 431 22.50 1.48 -1.86
N SER A 432 21.34 2.08 -1.60
CA SER A 432 20.48 1.76 -0.45
C SER A 432 19.33 0.84 -0.89
N CYS A 433 19.23 -0.33 -0.27
CA CYS A 433 18.14 -1.25 -0.57
C CYS A 433 16.83 -0.82 0.10
N GLN A 434 15.75 -0.86 -0.66
CA GLN A 434 14.41 -0.50 -0.24
C GLN A 434 13.61 -1.73 0.22
N SER A 435 12.47 -1.50 0.88
CA SER A 435 11.58 -2.56 1.39
C SER A 435 10.89 -3.38 0.31
N ASP A 436 10.88 -2.94 -0.95
CA ASP A 436 10.38 -3.69 -2.11
C ASP A 436 11.48 -4.46 -2.85
N GLU A 437 12.66 -4.61 -2.22
CA GLU A 437 13.85 -5.27 -2.76
C GLU A 437 14.49 -4.54 -3.95
N THR A 438 14.08 -3.29 -4.22
CA THR A 438 14.74 -2.44 -5.23
C THR A 438 15.93 -1.69 -4.62
N CYS A 439 16.92 -1.38 -5.47
CA CYS A 439 18.07 -0.58 -5.06
C CYS A 439 17.91 0.87 -5.52
N GLN A 440 18.06 1.79 -4.57
CA GLN A 440 18.32 3.19 -4.88
C GLN A 440 19.84 3.38 -4.99
N CYS A 441 20.35 3.42 -6.22
CA CYS A 441 21.80 3.51 -6.43
C CYS A 441 22.40 4.87 -6.03
N ASP A 442 23.61 4.80 -5.51
CA ASP A 442 24.43 5.98 -5.24
C ASP A 442 24.81 6.69 -6.54
N THR A 443 25.22 7.96 -6.44
CA THR A 443 25.62 8.75 -7.60
C THR A 443 26.77 8.08 -8.35
N GLY A 444 26.60 7.90 -9.66
CA GLY A 444 27.59 7.25 -10.54
C GLY A 444 27.34 5.76 -10.80
N TYR A 445 26.36 5.15 -10.12
CA TYR A 445 26.01 3.75 -10.29
C TYR A 445 24.59 3.57 -10.84
N SER A 446 24.39 2.49 -11.60
CA SER A 446 23.11 2.12 -12.18
C SER A 446 22.95 0.59 -12.24
N GLY A 447 21.77 0.14 -12.67
CA GLY A 447 21.39 -1.28 -12.68
C GLY A 447 20.51 -1.65 -11.49
N SER A 448 19.82 -2.79 -11.57
CA SER A 448 18.90 -3.24 -10.52
C SER A 448 19.59 -3.54 -9.19
N SER A 449 20.89 -3.80 -9.22
CA SER A 449 21.74 -4.09 -8.06
C SER A 449 22.92 -3.11 -7.92
N CYS A 450 22.87 -1.97 -8.61
CA CYS A 450 23.93 -0.96 -8.64
C CYS A 450 25.31 -1.52 -9.03
N ASP A 451 25.30 -2.48 -9.96
CA ASP A 451 26.43 -3.28 -10.41
C ASP A 451 27.03 -2.80 -11.75
N SER A 452 26.65 -1.59 -12.17
CA SER A 452 27.15 -0.95 -13.37
C SER A 452 27.31 0.55 -13.16
N CYS A 453 28.10 1.22 -14.00
CA CYS A 453 28.21 2.67 -13.95
C CYS A 453 27.00 3.33 -14.60
N ASP A 454 26.58 4.46 -14.05
CA ASP A 454 25.53 5.30 -14.64
C ASP A 454 26.03 6.01 -15.90
N SER A 455 25.11 6.64 -16.63
CA SER A 455 25.40 7.45 -17.80
C SER A 455 26.44 8.53 -17.47
N ASN A 456 27.45 8.66 -18.33
CA ASN A 456 28.62 9.54 -18.14
C ASN A 456 29.59 9.08 -17.04
N TYR A 457 29.57 7.81 -16.64
CA TYR A 457 30.57 7.21 -15.75
C TYR A 457 31.17 5.94 -16.39
N PHE A 458 32.40 5.59 -16.03
CA PHE A 458 33.12 4.40 -16.53
C PHE A 458 34.00 3.74 -15.45
N ASP A 459 34.54 2.55 -15.72
CA ASP A 459 35.45 1.82 -14.81
C ASP A 459 34.79 1.30 -13.51
N TYR A 460 33.78 0.44 -13.64
CA TYR A 460 33.22 -0.31 -12.51
C TYR A 460 34.31 -1.21 -11.90
N PRO A 461 34.49 -1.25 -10.55
CA PRO A 461 33.56 -0.83 -9.50
C PRO A 461 33.74 0.59 -8.96
N ASN A 462 34.61 1.44 -9.53
CA ASN A 462 34.85 2.78 -9.00
C ASN A 462 33.94 3.85 -9.62
N CYS A 463 33.49 3.63 -10.87
CA CYS A 463 32.62 4.52 -11.63
C CYS A 463 33.08 6.00 -11.59
N SER A 464 34.09 6.30 -12.39
CA SER A 464 34.65 7.65 -12.56
C SER A 464 33.84 8.47 -13.55
N PHE A 465 33.61 9.75 -13.24
CA PHE A 465 32.86 10.65 -14.13
C PHE A 465 33.63 10.93 -15.42
N CYS A 466 32.94 10.83 -16.56
CA CYS A 466 33.48 10.91 -17.92
C CYS A 466 32.57 11.78 -18.79
N THR A 467 32.97 13.03 -18.99
CA THR A 467 32.31 13.98 -19.88
C THR A 467 33.32 14.82 -20.64
N ALA A 468 32.87 15.45 -21.73
CA ALA A 468 33.71 16.38 -22.50
C ALA A 468 34.33 17.47 -21.60
N GLU A 469 33.55 18.05 -20.70
CA GLU A 469 33.99 19.12 -19.80
C GLU A 469 34.98 18.62 -18.74
N ALA A 470 34.63 17.56 -18.02
CA ALA A 470 35.41 17.11 -16.88
C ALA A 470 36.66 16.34 -17.27
N SER A 471 36.63 15.61 -18.40
CA SER A 471 37.66 14.63 -18.75
C SER A 471 38.45 15.00 -20.00
N CYS A 472 37.84 15.76 -20.93
CA CYS A 472 38.46 16.10 -22.22
C CYS A 472 38.65 17.62 -22.42
N ASN A 473 38.66 18.40 -21.34
CA ASN A 473 38.87 19.86 -21.34
C ASN A 473 37.94 20.64 -22.31
N ASN A 474 36.73 20.14 -22.57
CA ASN A 474 35.79 20.61 -23.60
C ASN A 474 36.29 20.54 -25.06
N ASN A 475 37.41 19.88 -25.31
CA ASN A 475 38.05 19.77 -26.63
C ASN A 475 37.90 18.38 -27.25
N GLY A 476 36.93 17.59 -26.82
CA GLY A 476 36.69 16.22 -27.29
C GLY A 476 35.45 15.60 -26.68
N THR A 477 35.18 14.35 -27.02
CA THR A 477 34.15 13.52 -26.37
C THR A 477 34.78 12.43 -25.53
N CYS A 478 34.23 12.18 -24.35
CA CYS A 478 34.70 11.11 -23.46
C CYS A 478 33.94 9.81 -23.77
N ASP A 479 34.66 8.73 -24.07
CA ASP A 479 34.11 7.39 -24.26
C ASP A 479 33.85 6.76 -22.89
N THR A 480 32.58 6.53 -22.56
CA THR A 480 32.18 5.96 -21.27
C THR A 480 32.48 4.46 -21.12
N SER A 481 33.06 3.82 -22.15
CA SER A 481 33.49 2.41 -22.06
C SER A 481 34.86 2.23 -21.42
N ASP A 482 35.78 3.16 -21.64
CA ASP A 482 37.16 3.09 -21.14
C ASP A 482 37.72 4.42 -20.60
N GLY A 483 36.93 5.50 -20.68
CA GLY A 483 37.31 6.85 -20.22
C GLY A 483 38.26 7.59 -21.15
N SER A 484 38.51 7.08 -22.35
CA SER A 484 39.37 7.75 -23.32
C SER A 484 38.69 8.97 -23.95
N CYS A 485 39.48 9.97 -24.34
CA CYS A 485 38.98 11.13 -25.05
C CYS A 485 39.22 10.99 -26.56
N ASP A 486 38.16 11.15 -27.34
CA ASP A 486 38.23 11.39 -28.78
C ASP A 486 38.32 12.90 -29.02
N CYS A 487 39.54 13.38 -29.29
CA CYS A 487 39.81 14.82 -29.39
C CYS A 487 39.27 15.41 -30.69
N SER A 488 38.68 16.60 -30.56
CA SER A 488 38.23 17.41 -31.69
C SER A 488 39.43 17.86 -32.52
N THR A 489 39.20 18.14 -33.81
CA THR A 489 40.24 18.59 -34.75
C THR A 489 41.11 19.71 -34.17
N GLY A 490 42.43 19.52 -34.20
CA GLY A 490 43.41 20.48 -33.71
C GLY A 490 43.88 20.26 -32.28
N PHE A 491 43.23 19.35 -31.53
CA PHE A 491 43.59 18.99 -30.17
C PHE A 491 44.06 17.53 -30.09
N ASP A 492 44.96 17.26 -29.16
CA ASP A 492 45.55 15.96 -28.89
C ASP A 492 45.88 15.81 -27.40
N GLY A 493 46.33 14.63 -26.98
CA GLY A 493 46.61 14.26 -25.60
C GLY A 493 45.46 13.42 -25.01
N SER A 494 45.76 12.70 -23.93
CA SER A 494 44.79 11.78 -23.30
C SER A 494 43.51 12.47 -22.77
N ASP A 495 43.59 13.77 -22.51
CA ASP A 495 42.52 14.65 -22.04
C ASP A 495 42.28 15.84 -22.99
N CYS A 496 42.82 15.80 -24.21
CA CYS A 496 42.74 16.89 -25.20
C CYS A 496 43.28 18.25 -24.72
N SER A 497 44.28 18.23 -23.81
CA SER A 497 44.91 19.44 -23.27
C SER A 497 46.15 19.90 -24.05
N SER A 498 46.39 19.36 -25.25
CA SER A 498 47.52 19.73 -26.10
C SER A 498 47.06 19.92 -27.55
N CYS A 499 47.90 20.53 -28.38
CA CYS A 499 47.57 20.71 -29.79
C CYS A 499 48.04 19.51 -30.61
N ASP A 500 47.23 19.12 -31.59
CA ASP A 500 47.58 18.07 -32.55
C ASP A 500 48.76 18.49 -33.42
N SER A 501 49.36 17.52 -34.10
CA SER A 501 50.40 17.72 -35.08
C SER A 501 50.01 18.80 -36.08
N ASN A 502 50.90 19.78 -36.27
CA ASN A 502 50.70 20.97 -37.10
C ASN A 502 49.78 22.05 -36.51
N TYR A 503 49.43 21.99 -35.23
CA TYR A 503 48.73 23.05 -34.51
C TYR A 503 49.58 23.56 -33.34
N PHE A 504 49.45 24.84 -32.97
CA PHE A 504 50.20 25.45 -31.87
C PHE A 504 49.35 26.42 -31.02
N GLY A 505 49.81 26.71 -29.81
CA GLY A 505 49.21 27.75 -28.95
C GLY A 505 47.92 27.32 -28.24
N TYR A 506 47.96 26.23 -27.47
CA TYR A 506 46.86 25.86 -26.56
C TYR A 506 46.51 27.04 -25.62
N PRO A 507 45.21 27.33 -25.37
CA PRO A 507 44.01 26.54 -25.68
C PRO A 507 43.39 26.79 -27.05
N SER A 508 43.95 27.66 -27.88
CA SER A 508 43.34 28.01 -29.18
C SER A 508 43.70 27.04 -30.30
N CYS A 509 44.85 26.37 -30.21
CA CYS A 509 45.39 25.41 -31.18
C CYS A 509 45.17 25.85 -32.64
N THR A 510 46.01 26.77 -33.11
CA THR A 510 45.91 27.34 -34.46
C THR A 510 46.69 26.50 -35.46
N TYR A 511 46.10 26.23 -36.63
CA TYR A 511 46.76 25.45 -37.67
C TYR A 511 47.95 26.20 -38.27
N CYS A 512 49.12 25.59 -38.20
CA CYS A 512 50.40 26.14 -38.60
C CYS A 512 50.56 26.00 -40.13
N THR A 513 50.38 27.10 -40.85
CA THR A 513 50.61 27.13 -42.29
C THR A 513 51.36 28.38 -42.69
N SER A 514 52.12 28.29 -43.78
CA SER A 514 52.78 29.46 -44.37
C SER A 514 51.78 30.59 -44.60
N ALA A 515 50.62 30.27 -45.18
CA ALA A 515 49.60 31.26 -45.54
C ALA A 515 48.93 31.93 -44.33
N ALA A 516 48.53 31.17 -43.31
CA ALA A 516 47.77 31.71 -42.18
C ALA A 516 48.65 32.25 -41.06
N THR A 517 49.85 31.71 -40.86
CA THR A 517 50.73 32.04 -39.73
C THR A 517 51.88 32.95 -40.15
N CYS A 518 52.42 32.77 -41.36
CA CYS A 518 53.62 33.45 -41.84
C CYS A 518 53.35 34.33 -43.07
N ASN A 519 52.12 34.81 -43.24
CA ASN A 519 51.68 35.67 -44.35
C ASN A 519 52.02 35.15 -45.78
N SER A 520 52.20 33.84 -45.95
CA SER A 520 52.70 33.17 -47.18
C SER A 520 54.18 33.42 -47.51
N HIS A 521 54.92 34.08 -46.61
CA HIS A 521 56.30 34.52 -46.80
C HIS A 521 57.30 33.81 -45.87
N GLY A 522 56.89 32.73 -45.21
CA GLY A 522 57.77 31.91 -44.38
C GLY A 522 57.24 30.49 -44.15
N SER A 523 58.08 29.65 -43.55
CA SER A 523 57.69 28.32 -43.07
C SER A 523 57.28 28.41 -41.60
N CYS A 524 56.14 27.82 -41.24
CA CYS A 524 55.63 27.83 -39.87
C CYS A 524 56.18 26.61 -39.11
N GLU A 525 56.78 26.85 -37.95
CA GLU A 525 57.27 25.82 -37.03
C GLU A 525 56.15 25.36 -36.09
N THR A 526 55.84 24.07 -36.17
CA THR A 526 54.65 23.48 -35.51
C THR A 526 54.69 23.51 -33.98
N GLY A 527 55.84 23.70 -33.35
CA GLY A 527 55.99 23.65 -31.90
C GLY A 527 55.50 24.91 -31.16
N ASP A 528 55.75 26.09 -31.72
CA ASP A 528 55.41 27.37 -31.10
C ASP A 528 54.76 28.37 -32.09
N GLY A 529 54.61 27.99 -33.36
CA GLY A 529 54.08 28.85 -34.40
C GLY A 529 55.05 29.92 -34.87
N SER A 530 56.34 29.81 -34.54
CA SER A 530 57.35 30.71 -35.07
C SER A 530 57.50 30.56 -36.58
N CYS A 531 57.82 31.66 -37.25
CA CYS A 531 58.03 31.67 -38.68
C CYS A 531 59.51 31.77 -39.03
N ASP A 532 59.98 30.87 -39.90
CA ASP A 532 61.23 31.02 -40.62
C ASP A 532 60.96 31.79 -41.91
N CYS A 533 61.25 33.09 -41.89
CA CYS A 533 60.91 33.98 -43.00
C CYS A 533 61.80 33.75 -44.21
N SER A 534 61.17 33.77 -45.38
CA SER A 534 61.87 33.74 -46.66
C SER A 534 62.72 34.99 -46.83
N THR A 535 63.77 34.91 -47.63
CA THR A 535 64.66 36.04 -47.91
C THR A 535 63.86 37.27 -48.34
N GLY A 536 64.16 38.42 -47.72
CA GLY A 536 63.48 39.69 -47.96
C GLY A 536 62.31 39.98 -47.03
N PHE A 537 61.91 39.05 -46.17
CA PHE A 537 60.80 39.22 -45.20
C PHE A 537 61.29 39.08 -43.75
N ALA A 538 60.67 39.83 -42.84
CA ALA A 538 61.02 39.89 -41.43
C ALA A 538 59.77 40.00 -40.52
N ASP A 539 60.01 40.15 -39.22
CA ASP A 539 59.05 40.06 -38.11
C ASP A 539 58.54 38.63 -37.81
N PRO A 540 57.98 38.38 -36.60
CA PRO A 540 57.61 37.03 -36.17
C PRO A 540 56.58 36.29 -37.05
N ASP A 541 55.84 37.02 -37.89
CA ASP A 541 54.84 36.49 -38.83
C ASP A 541 55.20 36.73 -40.30
N CYS A 542 56.41 37.19 -40.61
CA CYS A 542 56.87 37.52 -41.96
C CYS A 542 56.00 38.59 -42.67
N GLY A 543 55.33 39.45 -41.90
CA GLY A 543 54.41 40.47 -42.40
C GLY A 543 55.06 41.78 -42.88
N THR A 544 56.40 41.89 -42.82
CA THR A 544 57.14 43.08 -43.23
C THR A 544 58.35 42.72 -44.08
N CYS A 545 58.90 43.70 -44.81
CA CYS A 545 60.15 43.52 -45.53
C CYS A 545 61.34 43.56 -44.56
N ASP A 546 62.34 42.71 -44.79
CA ASP A 546 63.60 42.69 -44.05
C ASP A 546 64.40 43.97 -44.30
N THR A 547 65.42 44.18 -43.48
CA THR A 547 66.36 45.29 -43.61
C THR A 547 66.95 45.30 -45.01
N ASP A 548 66.96 46.47 -45.65
CA ASP A 548 67.42 46.69 -47.04
C ASP A 548 66.45 46.23 -48.16
N TYR A 549 65.23 45.79 -47.82
CA TYR A 549 64.16 45.46 -48.77
C TYR A 549 62.95 46.40 -48.63
N TYR A 550 62.23 46.67 -49.72
CA TYR A 550 61.08 47.61 -49.76
C TYR A 550 59.93 47.13 -50.67
N ASP A 551 58.77 47.79 -50.62
CA ASP A 551 57.57 47.45 -51.43
C ASP A 551 56.88 46.11 -51.07
N TYR A 552 56.41 45.97 -49.82
CA TYR A 552 55.58 44.81 -49.42
C TYR A 552 54.29 44.73 -50.28
N PRO A 553 53.90 43.56 -50.81
CA PRO A 553 54.35 42.21 -50.47
C PRO A 553 55.46 41.63 -51.36
N ASN A 554 56.06 42.42 -52.26
CA ASN A 554 57.13 41.95 -53.14
C ASN A 554 58.48 41.92 -52.42
N CYS A 555 58.73 42.93 -51.57
CA CYS A 555 59.98 43.08 -50.82
C CYS A 555 61.20 42.95 -51.73
N ASP A 556 61.39 43.95 -52.59
CA ASP A 556 62.48 44.03 -53.55
C ASP A 556 63.75 44.59 -52.87
N TYR A 557 64.91 44.02 -53.21
CA TYR A 557 66.21 44.50 -52.74
C TYR A 557 66.62 45.74 -53.52
N CYS A 558 67.05 46.81 -52.86
CA CYS A 558 67.51 47.98 -53.60
C CYS A 558 68.97 47.90 -54.03
N GLU A 559 69.22 47.75 -55.33
CA GLU A 559 70.55 47.94 -55.92
C GLU A 559 70.61 49.18 -56.80
N ALA A 560 71.62 50.04 -56.59
CA ALA A 560 71.84 51.25 -57.38
C ALA A 560 71.90 50.96 -58.90
N THR A 561 72.50 49.83 -59.28
CA THR A 561 72.65 49.39 -60.67
C THR A 561 71.32 49.12 -61.38
N THR A 562 70.30 48.65 -60.66
CA THR A 562 69.01 48.25 -61.25
C THR A 562 67.88 49.20 -60.91
N THR A 563 67.86 49.73 -59.68
CA THR A 563 66.80 50.62 -59.19
C THR A 563 67.08 52.07 -59.55
N CYS A 564 68.36 52.48 -59.56
CA CYS A 564 68.78 53.86 -59.84
C CYS A 564 69.56 53.97 -61.15
N SER A 565 69.35 53.03 -62.09
CA SER A 565 69.98 52.99 -63.41
C SER A 565 71.51 53.11 -63.40
N ASP A 566 72.16 52.72 -62.30
CA ASP A 566 73.62 52.87 -62.05
C ASP A 566 74.09 54.35 -61.98
N HIS A 567 73.17 55.28 -61.76
CA HIS A 567 73.39 56.73 -61.82
C HIS A 567 72.83 57.45 -60.58
N GLY A 568 72.79 56.77 -59.43
CA GLY A 568 72.39 57.35 -58.16
C GLY A 568 72.53 56.39 -56.99
N ASP A 569 72.50 56.94 -55.78
CA ASP A 569 72.47 56.18 -54.54
C ASP A 569 71.03 55.81 -54.19
N CYS A 570 70.77 54.51 -53.95
CA CYS A 570 69.45 54.09 -53.50
C CYS A 570 69.29 54.19 -51.98
N ALA A 571 68.20 54.83 -51.52
CA ALA A 571 67.78 54.83 -50.14
C ALA A 571 66.95 53.58 -49.79
N LEU A 572 66.90 53.22 -48.50
CA LEU A 572 66.16 52.06 -47.99
C LEU A 572 64.63 52.11 -48.22
N SER A 573 64.09 53.25 -48.67
CA SER A 573 62.70 53.40 -49.11
C SER A 573 62.46 53.01 -50.57
N GLY A 574 63.50 52.66 -51.32
CA GLY A 574 63.44 52.50 -52.78
C GLY A 574 63.59 53.80 -53.57
N ASP A 575 63.81 54.93 -52.89
CA ASP A 575 64.01 56.23 -53.53
C ASP A 575 65.46 56.41 -53.98
N CYS A 576 65.67 56.88 -55.21
CA CYS A 576 67.00 57.17 -55.72
C CYS A 576 67.41 58.63 -55.50
N THR A 577 68.64 58.83 -55.04
CA THR A 577 69.32 60.13 -55.04
C THR A 577 70.28 60.17 -56.23
N CYS A 578 69.90 60.88 -57.29
CA CYS A 578 70.64 60.84 -58.55
C CYS A 578 71.99 61.55 -58.49
N ASP A 579 72.95 60.97 -59.20
CA ASP A 579 74.26 61.56 -59.44
C ASP A 579 74.13 62.84 -60.27
N THR A 580 75.16 63.68 -60.20
CA THR A 580 75.18 64.95 -60.94
C THR A 580 75.06 64.71 -62.44
N GLY A 581 74.08 65.37 -63.06
CA GLY A 581 73.77 65.21 -64.48
C GLY A 581 72.65 64.22 -64.78
N PHE A 582 72.12 63.51 -63.76
CA PHE A 582 71.01 62.58 -63.87
C PHE A 582 69.80 63.03 -63.03
N THR A 583 68.60 62.63 -63.44
CA THR A 583 67.33 62.95 -62.80
C THR A 583 66.28 61.87 -63.07
N GLY A 584 65.11 61.99 -62.44
CA GLY A 584 64.04 60.98 -62.47
C GLY A 584 64.02 60.11 -61.21
N ALA A 585 62.95 59.33 -61.04
CA ALA A 585 62.78 58.48 -59.86
C ALA A 585 63.79 57.33 -59.79
N ASP A 586 64.31 56.91 -60.94
CA ASP A 586 65.30 55.83 -61.13
C ASP A 586 66.62 56.35 -61.70
N CYS A 587 66.81 57.68 -61.74
CA CYS A 587 67.99 58.34 -62.31
C CYS A 587 68.32 57.97 -63.77
N GLY A 588 67.36 57.42 -64.52
CA GLY A 588 67.55 56.94 -65.89
C GLY A 588 67.48 58.04 -66.95
N THR A 589 67.46 59.32 -66.58
CA THR A 589 67.33 60.44 -67.51
C THR A 589 68.35 61.54 -67.23
N CYS A 590 68.85 62.23 -68.26
CA CYS A 590 69.77 63.36 -68.05
C CYS A 590 69.04 64.57 -67.46
N ASP A 591 69.66 65.24 -66.49
CA ASP A 591 69.16 66.47 -65.86
C ASP A 591 69.18 67.67 -66.84
N ALA A 592 68.46 68.73 -66.49
CA ALA A 592 68.37 69.94 -67.31
C ALA A 592 69.77 70.51 -67.60
N ASN A 593 70.04 70.76 -68.89
CA ASN A 593 71.33 71.19 -69.43
C ASN A 593 72.41 70.10 -69.56
N TYR A 594 72.04 68.82 -69.44
CA TYR A 594 72.89 67.68 -69.80
C TYR A 594 72.26 66.90 -70.98
N PHE A 595 73.08 66.26 -71.83
CA PHE A 595 72.63 65.51 -73.02
C PHE A 595 73.48 64.24 -73.25
N ASN A 596 73.11 63.37 -74.21
CA ASN A 596 73.88 62.15 -74.55
C ASN A 596 73.90 61.05 -73.46
N TYR A 597 72.72 60.55 -73.06
CA TYR A 597 72.60 59.36 -72.20
C TYR A 597 73.31 58.14 -72.84
N PRO A 598 74.07 57.32 -72.09
CA PRO A 598 74.18 57.26 -70.63
C PRO A 598 75.26 58.14 -70.00
N ASN A 599 75.96 58.97 -70.77
CA ASN A 599 77.05 59.78 -70.20
C ASN A 599 76.56 61.10 -69.60
N CYS A 600 75.43 61.63 -70.09
CA CYS A 600 74.84 62.89 -69.64
C CYS A 600 75.89 63.99 -69.51
N ASP A 601 76.43 64.40 -70.66
CA ASP A 601 77.46 65.43 -70.79
C ASP A 601 76.86 66.84 -70.61
N TYR A 602 77.54 67.74 -69.88
CA TYR A 602 77.04 69.10 -69.63
C TYR A 602 77.09 69.99 -70.87
N CYS A 603 75.97 70.65 -71.18
CA CYS A 603 75.78 71.49 -72.36
C CYS A 603 76.35 72.90 -72.11
N LEU A 604 77.63 73.11 -72.47
CA LEU A 604 78.29 74.42 -72.42
C LEU A 604 78.61 74.92 -73.83
N ALA A 605 78.20 76.14 -74.15
CA ALA A 605 78.48 76.79 -75.44
C ALA A 605 79.98 76.75 -75.82
N ALA A 606 80.86 76.88 -74.83
CA ALA A 606 82.32 76.87 -75.02
C ALA A 606 82.86 75.52 -75.51
N THR A 607 82.35 74.40 -74.98
CA THR A 607 82.88 73.06 -75.28
C THR A 607 82.07 72.35 -76.36
N THR A 608 80.75 72.57 -76.42
CA THR A 608 79.85 71.87 -77.34
C THR A 608 79.69 72.63 -78.67
N CYS A 609 79.64 73.97 -78.62
CA CYS A 609 79.47 74.83 -79.80
C CYS A 609 80.71 75.67 -80.13
N ASN A 610 81.85 75.45 -79.45
CA ASN A 610 83.09 76.25 -79.58
C ASN A 610 82.86 77.77 -79.48
N ASP A 611 82.01 78.21 -78.56
CA ASP A 611 81.59 79.61 -78.35
C ASP A 611 80.87 80.28 -79.54
N ASN A 612 80.53 79.52 -80.59
CA ASN A 612 79.90 80.06 -81.80
C ASN A 612 78.37 79.87 -81.83
N GLY A 613 77.75 79.48 -80.72
CA GLY A 613 76.30 79.28 -80.63
C GLY A 613 75.81 79.07 -79.20
N THR A 614 74.49 78.95 -79.05
CA THR A 614 73.85 78.59 -77.78
C THR A 614 73.61 77.08 -77.77
N CYS A 615 74.15 76.37 -76.77
CA CYS A 615 73.96 74.93 -76.60
C CYS A 615 72.49 74.64 -76.27
N VAL A 616 71.83 73.74 -77.03
CA VAL A 616 70.44 73.34 -76.79
C VAL A 616 70.44 71.91 -76.26
N PRO A 617 70.02 71.66 -75.00
CA PRO A 617 70.20 70.35 -74.36
C PRO A 617 69.47 69.16 -75.02
N ALA A 618 68.54 69.40 -75.94
CA ALA A 618 67.75 68.35 -76.59
C ALA A 618 68.55 67.53 -77.62
N ASP A 619 69.61 68.10 -78.20
CA ASP A 619 70.39 67.49 -79.29
C ASP A 619 71.90 67.80 -79.25
N GLY A 620 72.36 68.67 -78.34
CA GLY A 620 73.78 68.95 -78.10
C GLY A 620 74.24 70.27 -78.68
#